data_AF-A0A3D5Y9V5-F1
#
_entry.id   AF-A0A3D5Y9V5-F1
#
_cell.length_a   1.000
_cell.length_b   1.000
_cell.length_c   1.000
_cell.angle_alpha   90.00
_cell.angle_beta   90.00
_cell.angle_gamma   90.00
#
_symmetry.space_group_name_H-M   'P 1'
#
loop_
_entity.id
_entity.type
_entity.pdbx_description
1 polymer ?
#
loop_
_entity_poly.entity_id
_entity_poly.type
_entity_poly.pdbx_seq_one_letter_code
_entity_poly.pdbx_strand_id
1 'polypeptide(L)'
;MQVNLAEHLPKNERIQLGSYYTPERLVHRVYDFIQPYVDNKKKKVVIFDSAGGCGAFLFGIKQCDYRIADRDLNACRFLKQHFNQQNVFHTNSLIEVNRAKYFISPSAFLIMIGNPPYNDTTSEFKNGEKGQNICDEDLYDRDLGISFLKSYHKLNADVVCVLHPLSYLIKEANFKRLCDFKDNYKLIKGEIFSSALFHGTGTVKFPILVALYEKTLSGMTFDYIRKFQFDVLDSSREFILSEYKTTDGYIDKYPPRKNDIKESPIGLYYYTFRDFNSLKKNTSFMLIKHPNSIVVTLENFYKYAYLYSLKSLFNPEDAWLYGNLSPLVDMKEVERDKELYVSYAIKTNRIFREIKNSIPEKIAKFYNVKIDNVNDVDRVEKIIKNRLGKLV
;
A
#
# COMPACT_ATOMS: atom_id res chain seq x y z
N MET A 1 1.23 -24.04 18.84
CA MET A 1 0.81 -22.92 17.97
C MET A 1 -0.43 -22.31 18.59
N GLN A 2 -0.39 -21.01 18.91
CA GLN A 2 -1.60 -20.30 19.26
C GLN A 2 -2.23 -19.79 17.97
N VAL A 3 -3.56 -19.80 17.92
CA VAL A 3 -4.33 -19.27 16.79
C VAL A 3 -3.77 -17.90 16.49
N ASN A 4 -3.56 -17.01 17.49
CA ASN A 4 -3.13 -15.64 17.25
C ASN A 4 -1.63 -15.26 17.21
N LEU A 5 -0.69 -16.22 17.28
CA LEU A 5 0.74 -15.90 17.37
C LEU A 5 1.61 -16.86 16.54
N ALA A 6 2.49 -16.29 15.71
CA ALA A 6 3.34 -17.03 14.78
C ALA A 6 4.61 -17.64 15.39
N GLU A 7 4.62 -18.06 16.67
CA GLU A 7 5.82 -18.50 17.42
C GLU A 7 6.64 -19.61 16.75
N HIS A 8 6.04 -20.37 15.84
CA HIS A 8 6.66 -21.53 15.17
C HIS A 8 7.60 -21.18 14.00
N LEU A 9 7.51 -19.96 13.43
CA LEU A 9 8.38 -19.54 12.33
C LEU A 9 9.49 -18.60 12.83
N PRO A 10 10.77 -18.83 12.45
CA PRO A 10 11.83 -17.84 12.59
C PRO A 10 11.46 -16.51 11.89
N LYS A 11 12.00 -15.39 12.38
CA LYS A 11 11.72 -14.04 11.84
C LYS A 11 11.95 -13.96 10.32
N ASN A 12 12.98 -14.62 9.80
CA ASN A 12 13.32 -14.63 8.38
C ASN A 12 12.26 -15.36 7.54
N GLU A 13 11.72 -16.48 8.05
CA GLU A 13 10.66 -17.23 7.36
C GLU A 13 9.33 -16.48 7.38
N ARG A 14 8.96 -15.82 8.50
CA ARG A 14 7.75 -14.97 8.53
C ARG A 14 7.80 -13.86 7.47
N ILE A 15 8.96 -13.22 7.32
CA ILE A 15 9.19 -12.18 6.31
C ILE A 15 9.16 -12.78 4.90
N GLN A 16 9.80 -13.94 4.67
CA GLN A 16 9.83 -14.57 3.35
C GLN A 16 8.46 -15.10 2.90
N LEU A 17 7.68 -15.63 3.83
CA LEU A 17 6.35 -16.22 3.59
C LEU A 17 5.21 -15.18 3.62
N GLY A 18 5.46 -13.98 4.17
CA GLY A 18 4.39 -12.99 4.40
C GLY A 18 3.41 -13.41 5.49
N SER A 19 3.79 -14.35 6.35
CA SER A 19 2.95 -14.94 7.40
C SER A 19 2.85 -14.02 8.61
N TYR A 20 1.95 -13.03 8.52
CA TYR A 20 1.54 -12.22 9.65
C TYR A 20 0.21 -12.74 10.17
N TYR A 21 0.13 -12.96 11.48
CA TYR A 21 -1.12 -13.41 12.07
C TYR A 21 -2.17 -12.30 12.09
N THR A 22 -3.41 -12.59 11.72
CA THR A 22 -4.52 -11.61 11.63
C THR A 22 -5.16 -11.34 12.99
N PRO A 23 -5.07 -10.10 13.52
CA PRO A 23 -5.77 -9.74 14.76
C PRO A 23 -7.26 -10.10 14.75
N GLU A 24 -7.74 -10.67 15.86
CA GLU A 24 -9.14 -11.13 16.02
C GLU A 24 -10.16 -10.05 15.65
N ARG A 25 -9.90 -8.80 16.04
CA ARG A 25 -10.77 -7.67 15.69
C ARG A 25 -10.98 -7.52 14.18
N LEU A 26 -9.96 -7.79 13.35
CA LEU A 26 -10.08 -7.73 11.88
C LEU A 26 -10.81 -8.96 11.32
N VAL A 27 -10.67 -10.12 11.98
CA VAL A 27 -11.44 -11.32 11.66
C VAL A 27 -12.94 -11.06 11.88
N HIS A 28 -13.30 -10.42 12.99
CA HIS A 28 -14.70 -10.02 13.24
C HIS A 28 -15.24 -9.07 12.17
N ARG A 29 -14.44 -8.12 11.66
CA ARG A 29 -14.88 -7.25 10.55
C ARG A 29 -15.20 -8.04 9.28
N VAL A 30 -14.40 -9.07 8.96
CA VAL A 30 -14.70 -9.95 7.84
C VAL A 30 -16.01 -10.71 8.07
N TYR A 31 -16.25 -11.21 9.28
CA TYR A 31 -17.51 -11.86 9.63
C TYR A 31 -18.71 -10.92 9.47
N ASP A 32 -18.63 -9.72 10.04
CA ASP A 32 -19.67 -8.69 9.91
C ASP A 32 -20.02 -8.42 8.44
N PHE A 33 -18.99 -8.35 7.58
CA PHE A 33 -19.17 -8.03 6.15
C PHE A 33 -19.80 -9.17 5.37
N ILE A 34 -19.48 -10.43 5.70
CA ILE A 34 -20.04 -11.59 4.99
C ILE A 34 -21.37 -12.09 5.57
N GLN A 35 -21.73 -11.71 6.79
CA GLN A 35 -22.91 -12.20 7.51
C GLN A 35 -24.20 -12.15 6.67
N PRO A 36 -24.52 -11.06 5.94
CA PRO A 36 -25.72 -11.00 5.11
C PRO A 36 -25.79 -12.07 4.00
N TYR A 37 -24.64 -12.53 3.52
CA TYR A 37 -24.55 -13.57 2.49
C TYR A 37 -24.66 -14.98 3.08
N VAL A 38 -24.13 -15.18 4.29
CA VAL A 38 -24.22 -16.45 5.03
C VAL A 38 -25.64 -16.71 5.50
N ASP A 39 -26.33 -15.67 5.99
CA ASP A 39 -27.71 -15.78 6.48
C ASP A 39 -28.75 -15.98 5.37
N ASN A 40 -28.37 -15.80 4.11
CA ASN A 40 -29.26 -16.03 2.98
C ASN A 40 -29.44 -17.54 2.72
N LYS A 41 -30.31 -18.17 3.53
CA LYS A 41 -30.54 -19.63 3.64
C LYS A 41 -30.98 -20.34 2.36
N LYS A 42 -31.17 -19.63 1.25
CA LYS A 42 -31.57 -20.22 -0.04
C LYS A 42 -30.41 -20.82 -0.83
N LYS A 43 -29.15 -20.54 -0.46
CA LYS A 43 -27.96 -21.00 -1.20
C LYS A 43 -27.12 -21.96 -0.37
N LYS A 44 -26.54 -22.98 -1.02
CA LYS A 44 -25.48 -23.80 -0.41
C LYS A 44 -24.19 -22.99 -0.40
N VAL A 45 -23.99 -22.23 0.68
CA VAL A 45 -22.82 -21.38 0.88
C VAL A 45 -21.62 -22.23 1.26
N VAL A 46 -20.49 -22.00 0.60
CA VAL A 46 -19.18 -22.54 0.98
C VAL A 46 -18.25 -21.38 1.26
N ILE A 47 -17.62 -21.37 2.43
CA ILE A 47 -16.65 -20.36 2.84
C ILE A 47 -15.25 -20.92 2.66
N PHE A 48 -14.38 -20.23 1.95
CA PHE A 48 -13.05 -20.73 1.63
C PHE A 48 -11.95 -19.72 1.99
N ASP A 49 -11.05 -20.14 2.87
CA ASP A 49 -9.76 -19.48 3.09
C ASP A 49 -8.64 -20.26 2.38
N SER A 50 -8.15 -19.72 1.26
CA SER A 50 -7.11 -20.36 0.45
C SER A 50 -5.68 -20.06 0.91
N ALA A 51 -5.51 -19.28 1.98
CA ALA A 51 -4.23 -18.96 2.60
C ALA A 51 -4.39 -18.99 4.13
N GLY A 52 -4.88 -20.13 4.62
CA GLY A 52 -5.52 -20.24 5.93
C GLY A 52 -4.60 -20.04 7.13
N GLY A 53 -3.29 -20.24 6.98
CA GLY A 53 -2.35 -20.24 8.09
C GLY A 53 -2.82 -21.14 9.23
N CYS A 54 -2.93 -20.57 10.43
CA CYS A 54 -3.46 -21.27 11.60
C CYS A 54 -5.00 -21.29 11.68
N GLY A 55 -5.73 -20.82 10.67
CA GLY A 55 -7.18 -20.93 10.55
C GLY A 55 -7.98 -19.81 11.21
N ALA A 56 -7.35 -18.64 11.43
CA ALA A 56 -7.93 -17.46 12.09
C ALA A 56 -9.39 -17.20 11.70
N PHE A 57 -9.63 -17.15 10.39
CA PHE A 57 -10.92 -16.81 9.80
C PHE A 57 -11.94 -17.94 9.85
N LEU A 58 -11.59 -19.19 10.17
CA LEU A 58 -12.56 -20.29 10.21
C LEU A 58 -12.97 -20.71 11.61
N PHE A 59 -12.23 -20.31 12.65
CA PHE A 59 -12.56 -20.72 14.03
C PHE A 59 -13.94 -20.23 14.48
N GLY A 60 -14.38 -19.04 14.07
CA GLY A 60 -15.69 -18.48 14.43
C GLY A 60 -16.87 -18.97 13.57
N ILE A 61 -16.63 -19.75 12.51
CA ILE A 61 -17.63 -20.14 11.52
C ILE A 61 -17.60 -21.64 11.18
N LYS A 62 -17.16 -22.48 12.13
CA LYS A 62 -17.04 -23.94 11.96
C LYS A 62 -18.35 -24.65 11.60
N GLN A 63 -19.48 -24.02 11.91
CA GLN A 63 -20.83 -24.49 11.62
C GLN A 63 -21.22 -24.37 10.14
N CYS A 64 -20.51 -23.56 9.36
CA CYS A 64 -20.74 -23.41 7.92
C CYS A 64 -20.05 -24.54 7.13
N ASP A 65 -20.43 -24.74 5.86
CA ASP A 65 -19.61 -25.54 4.93
C ASP A 65 -18.35 -24.72 4.60
N TYR A 66 -17.17 -25.28 4.86
CA TYR A 66 -15.91 -24.55 4.74
C TYR A 66 -14.81 -25.36 4.04
N ARG A 67 -13.85 -24.66 3.46
CA ARG A 67 -12.58 -25.21 2.98
C ARG A 67 -11.44 -24.36 3.52
N ILE A 68 -10.28 -24.99 3.76
CA ILE A 68 -9.06 -24.28 4.14
C ILE A 68 -7.84 -24.88 3.45
N ALA A 69 -7.03 -24.04 2.83
CA ALA A 69 -5.80 -24.46 2.20
C ALA A 69 -4.62 -23.66 2.74
N ASP A 70 -3.49 -24.33 2.92
CA ASP A 70 -2.20 -23.69 3.15
C ASP A 70 -1.06 -24.50 2.53
N ARG A 71 0.05 -23.83 2.24
CA ARG A 71 1.25 -24.45 1.70
C ARG A 71 2.21 -24.94 2.79
N ASP A 72 2.07 -24.45 4.02
CA ASP A 72 2.87 -24.87 5.16
C ASP A 72 2.28 -26.14 5.78
N LEU A 73 3.05 -27.22 5.71
CA LEU A 73 2.69 -28.52 6.28
C LEU A 73 2.41 -28.44 7.79
N ASN A 74 3.13 -27.60 8.54
CA ASN A 74 2.92 -27.46 9.98
C ASN A 74 1.59 -26.75 10.28
N ALA A 75 1.26 -25.70 9.53
CA ALA A 75 -0.04 -25.05 9.59
C ALA A 75 -1.16 -26.06 9.27
N CYS A 76 -1.03 -26.84 8.19
CA CYS A 76 -2.01 -27.88 7.84
C CYS A 76 -2.13 -28.98 8.91
N ARG A 77 -1.03 -29.40 9.55
CA ARG A 77 -1.07 -30.36 10.67
C ARG A 77 -1.86 -29.82 11.85
N PHE A 78 -1.65 -28.54 12.20
CA PHE A 78 -2.42 -27.86 13.24
C PHE A 78 -3.91 -27.77 12.87
N LEU A 79 -4.23 -27.36 11.65
CA LEU A 79 -5.61 -27.29 11.17
C LEU A 79 -6.34 -28.64 11.26
N LYS A 80 -5.67 -29.74 10.90
CA LYS A 80 -6.24 -31.10 10.97
C LYS A 80 -6.55 -31.58 12.40
N GLN A 81 -6.02 -30.92 13.43
CA GLN A 81 -6.37 -31.18 14.83
C GLN A 81 -7.69 -30.49 15.24
N HIS A 82 -8.10 -29.44 14.52
CA HIS A 82 -9.22 -28.56 14.91
C HIS A 82 -10.38 -28.50 13.91
N PHE A 83 -10.17 -29.04 12.71
CA PHE A 83 -11.11 -29.02 11.58
C PHE A 83 -11.22 -30.41 10.95
N ASN A 84 -12.29 -30.65 10.17
CA ASN A 84 -12.47 -31.89 9.44
C ASN A 84 -11.32 -32.04 8.41
N GLN A 85 -10.59 -33.14 8.49
CA GLN A 85 -9.41 -33.38 7.65
C GLN A 85 -9.72 -33.36 6.15
N GLN A 86 -10.93 -33.72 5.74
CA GLN A 86 -11.36 -33.68 4.33
C GLN A 86 -11.50 -32.25 3.78
N ASN A 87 -11.60 -31.26 4.67
CA ASN A 87 -11.73 -29.85 4.32
C ASN A 87 -10.40 -29.07 4.44
N VAL A 88 -9.30 -29.74 4.82
CA VAL A 88 -7.97 -29.15 5.01
C VAL A 88 -7.01 -29.61 3.91
N PHE A 89 -6.57 -28.68 3.06
CA PHE A 89 -5.74 -28.96 1.89
C PHE A 89 -4.31 -28.44 2.10
N HIS A 90 -3.33 -29.34 2.03
CA HIS A 90 -1.92 -28.97 1.99
C HIS A 90 -1.51 -28.81 0.52
N THR A 91 -1.49 -27.57 0.02
CA THR A 91 -1.25 -27.28 -1.40
C THR A 91 -0.83 -25.83 -1.62
N ASN A 92 -0.17 -25.56 -2.75
CA ASN A 92 -0.09 -24.19 -3.25
C ASN A 92 -1.44 -23.83 -3.89
N SER A 93 -2.15 -22.88 -3.29
CA SER A 93 -3.48 -22.48 -3.74
C SER A 93 -3.51 -21.77 -5.10
N LEU A 94 -2.34 -21.37 -5.62
CA LEU A 94 -2.19 -20.72 -6.93
C LEU A 94 -1.79 -21.67 -8.06
N ILE A 95 -1.65 -22.97 -7.80
CA ILE A 95 -1.35 -24.00 -8.81
C ILE A 95 -2.59 -24.84 -9.09
N GLU A 96 -2.86 -25.10 -10.35
CA GLU A 96 -4.01 -25.87 -10.85
C GLU A 96 -5.32 -25.36 -10.25
N VAL A 97 -5.51 -24.04 -10.28
CA VAL A 97 -6.63 -23.39 -9.57
C VAL A 97 -7.96 -23.76 -10.22
N ASN A 98 -8.74 -24.57 -9.50
CA ASN A 98 -10.07 -24.99 -9.90
C ASN A 98 -10.92 -25.37 -8.68
N ARG A 99 -12.25 -25.27 -8.78
CA ARG A 99 -13.17 -25.60 -7.67
C ARG A 99 -13.12 -27.09 -7.27
N ALA A 100 -12.91 -27.99 -8.24
CA ALA A 100 -12.93 -29.43 -7.99
C ALA A 100 -11.76 -29.88 -7.09
N LYS A 101 -10.60 -29.22 -7.19
CA LYS A 101 -9.43 -29.40 -6.31
C LYS A 101 -9.77 -29.31 -4.82
N TYR A 102 -10.78 -28.50 -4.48
CA TYR A 102 -11.20 -28.25 -3.10
C TYR A 102 -12.56 -28.89 -2.78
N PHE A 103 -13.06 -29.80 -3.62
CA PHE A 103 -14.39 -30.41 -3.47
C PHE A 103 -15.52 -29.37 -3.34
N ILE A 104 -15.44 -28.30 -4.13
CA ILE A 104 -16.44 -27.24 -4.21
C ILE A 104 -17.29 -27.47 -5.46
N SER A 105 -18.61 -27.55 -5.29
CA SER A 105 -19.53 -27.69 -6.44
C SER A 105 -19.45 -26.46 -7.35
N PRO A 106 -19.53 -26.62 -8.69
CA PRO A 106 -19.70 -25.51 -9.62
C PRO A 106 -20.95 -24.65 -9.32
N SER A 107 -21.98 -25.23 -8.70
CA SER A 107 -23.22 -24.55 -8.30
C SER A 107 -23.20 -23.96 -6.89
N ALA A 108 -22.16 -24.20 -6.10
CA ALA A 108 -22.05 -23.65 -4.74
C ALA A 108 -21.88 -22.13 -4.79
N PHE A 109 -22.49 -21.44 -3.83
CA PHE A 109 -22.27 -20.02 -3.60
C PHE A 109 -20.97 -19.86 -2.81
N LEU A 110 -19.91 -19.38 -3.46
CA LEU A 110 -18.57 -19.37 -2.91
C LEU A 110 -18.22 -18.00 -2.33
N ILE A 111 -17.89 -17.98 -1.04
CA ILE A 111 -17.38 -16.80 -0.35
C ILE A 111 -15.89 -17.04 -0.05
N MET A 112 -15.02 -16.26 -0.68
CA MET A 112 -13.60 -16.25 -0.35
C MET A 112 -13.35 -15.35 0.84
N ILE A 113 -12.61 -15.81 1.84
CA ILE A 113 -12.15 -14.99 2.95
C ILE A 113 -10.66 -15.20 3.18
N GLY A 114 -10.03 -14.31 3.96
CA GLY A 114 -8.66 -14.52 4.40
C GLY A 114 -7.78 -13.28 4.37
N ASN A 115 -6.52 -13.50 4.71
CA ASN A 115 -5.44 -12.52 4.62
C ASN A 115 -4.34 -13.13 3.74
N PRO A 116 -4.53 -13.14 2.40
CA PRO A 116 -3.54 -13.72 1.51
C PRO A 116 -2.19 -13.03 1.65
N PRO A 117 -1.07 -13.76 1.52
CA PRO A 117 0.24 -13.16 1.62
C PRO A 117 0.45 -12.14 0.50
N TYR A 118 0.82 -10.92 0.87
CA TYR A 118 1.19 -9.86 -0.07
C TYR A 118 2.70 -9.61 0.04
N ASN A 119 3.44 -9.97 -1.01
CA ASN A 119 4.88 -9.78 -1.10
C ASN A 119 5.23 -9.42 -2.54
N ASP A 120 5.67 -8.19 -2.77
CA ASP A 120 6.20 -7.75 -4.05
C ASP A 120 7.64 -8.29 -4.21
N THR A 121 7.85 -9.16 -5.19
CA THR A 121 9.14 -9.76 -5.55
C THR A 121 10.18 -8.72 -6.00
N THR A 122 9.76 -7.47 -6.26
CA THR A 122 10.63 -6.32 -6.58
C THR A 122 10.97 -5.45 -5.37
N SER A 123 10.46 -5.75 -4.18
CA SER A 123 10.81 -5.01 -2.97
C SER A 123 12.27 -5.25 -2.59
N GLU A 124 13.01 -4.16 -2.36
CA GLU A 124 14.44 -4.17 -1.97
C GLU A 124 14.70 -4.92 -0.65
N PHE A 125 13.64 -5.27 0.09
CA PHE A 125 13.67 -5.96 1.37
C PHE A 125 14.33 -7.34 1.34
N LYS A 126 14.57 -7.92 0.16
CA LYS A 126 15.18 -9.25 0.04
C LYS A 126 16.65 -9.27 -0.41
N ASN A 127 17.41 -8.17 -0.40
CA ASN A 127 18.87 -8.19 -0.66
C ASN A 127 19.30 -9.05 -1.89
N GLY A 128 18.46 -9.19 -2.92
CA GLY A 128 18.72 -10.06 -4.08
C GLY A 128 18.17 -11.50 -4.01
N GLU A 129 17.68 -11.98 -2.88
CA GLU A 129 16.96 -13.26 -2.72
C GLU A 129 15.50 -13.14 -3.22
N LYS A 130 15.36 -12.96 -4.53
CA LYS A 130 14.05 -12.84 -5.17
C LYS A 130 13.36 -14.21 -5.14
N GLY A 131 12.38 -14.36 -4.26
CA GLY A 131 11.48 -15.52 -4.30
C GLY A 131 10.72 -15.54 -5.63
N GLN A 132 10.50 -16.73 -6.21
CA GLN A 132 9.65 -16.89 -7.37
C GLN A 132 8.18 -17.00 -6.94
N ASN A 133 7.30 -16.25 -7.61
CA ASN A 133 5.86 -16.47 -7.50
C ASN A 133 5.51 -17.70 -8.35
N ILE A 134 5.34 -18.84 -7.70
CA ILE A 134 4.97 -20.10 -8.35
C ILE A 134 3.44 -20.16 -8.38
N CYS A 135 2.86 -20.01 -9.57
CA CYS A 135 1.42 -20.05 -9.81
C CYS A 135 1.13 -20.47 -11.25
N ASP A 136 -0.15 -20.70 -11.56
CA ASP A 136 -0.62 -20.81 -12.94
C ASP A 136 -0.24 -19.55 -13.74
N GLU A 137 0.04 -19.72 -15.04
CA GLU A 137 0.55 -18.66 -15.91
C GLU A 137 -0.38 -17.44 -15.98
N ASP A 138 -1.68 -17.67 -16.07
CA ASP A 138 -2.73 -16.64 -16.11
C ASP A 138 -2.86 -15.86 -14.79
N LEU A 139 -2.42 -16.46 -13.68
CA LEU A 139 -2.45 -15.84 -12.36
C LEU A 139 -1.19 -15.03 -12.04
N TYR A 140 -0.15 -15.14 -12.87
CA TYR A 140 1.14 -14.54 -12.56
C TYR A 140 1.04 -13.03 -12.37
N ASP A 141 1.64 -12.57 -11.27
CA ASP A 141 1.99 -11.18 -11.03
C ASP A 141 3.28 -11.14 -10.21
N ARG A 142 4.03 -10.05 -10.29
CA ARG A 142 5.21 -9.84 -9.42
C ARG A 142 4.83 -9.71 -7.94
N ASP A 143 3.57 -9.41 -7.63
CA ASP A 143 3.02 -9.28 -6.29
C ASP A 143 2.06 -10.42 -5.97
N LEU A 144 2.43 -11.25 -5.00
CA LEU A 144 1.70 -12.47 -4.66
C LEU A 144 0.24 -12.23 -4.27
N GLY A 145 -0.07 -11.10 -3.61
CA GLY A 145 -1.43 -10.80 -3.19
C GLY A 145 -2.35 -10.52 -4.39
N ILE A 146 -1.82 -9.99 -5.50
CA ILE A 146 -2.58 -9.81 -6.74
C ILE A 146 -2.87 -11.17 -7.39
N SER A 147 -1.92 -12.10 -7.37
CA SER A 147 -2.17 -13.47 -7.86
C SER A 147 -3.29 -14.16 -7.10
N PHE A 148 -3.40 -13.97 -5.78
CA PHE A 148 -4.54 -14.47 -5.01
C PHE A 148 -5.87 -13.84 -5.45
N LEU A 149 -5.94 -12.52 -5.65
CA LEU A 149 -7.16 -11.88 -6.15
C LEU A 149 -7.58 -12.42 -7.53
N LYS A 150 -6.62 -12.61 -8.45
CA LYS A 150 -6.88 -13.26 -9.74
C LYS A 150 -7.40 -14.70 -9.55
N SER A 151 -6.84 -15.45 -8.59
CA SER A 151 -7.28 -16.82 -8.30
C SER A 151 -8.73 -16.88 -7.82
N TYR A 152 -9.22 -15.86 -7.11
CA TYR A 152 -10.62 -15.79 -6.66
C TYR A 152 -11.57 -15.60 -7.83
N HIS A 153 -11.16 -14.83 -8.85
CA HIS A 153 -11.87 -14.78 -10.12
C HIS A 153 -11.88 -16.14 -10.82
N LYS A 154 -10.73 -16.83 -10.90
CA LYS A 154 -10.62 -18.16 -11.53
C LYS A 154 -11.43 -19.24 -10.82
N LEU A 155 -11.53 -19.16 -9.48
CA LEU A 155 -12.44 -19.98 -8.68
C LEU A 155 -13.92 -19.59 -8.84
N ASN A 156 -14.20 -18.54 -9.61
CA ASN A 156 -15.53 -18.03 -9.87
C ASN A 156 -16.27 -17.66 -8.57
N ALA A 157 -15.59 -17.05 -7.60
CA ALA A 157 -16.20 -16.66 -6.34
C ALA A 157 -17.41 -15.74 -6.54
N ASP A 158 -18.43 -15.89 -5.71
CA ASP A 158 -19.59 -15.01 -5.74
C ASP A 158 -19.32 -13.74 -4.91
N VAL A 159 -18.61 -13.92 -3.79
CA VAL A 159 -18.22 -12.87 -2.85
C VAL A 159 -16.76 -13.09 -2.45
N VAL A 160 -16.01 -12.01 -2.27
CA VAL A 160 -14.64 -12.04 -1.78
C VAL A 160 -14.51 -11.02 -0.65
N CYS A 161 -14.23 -11.46 0.57
CA CYS A 161 -13.99 -10.58 1.72
C CYS A 161 -12.61 -10.84 2.32
N VAL A 162 -11.61 -10.06 1.90
CA VAL A 162 -10.20 -10.33 2.21
C VAL A 162 -9.46 -9.08 2.66
N LEU A 163 -8.33 -9.31 3.32
CA LEU A 163 -7.39 -8.25 3.68
C LEU A 163 -6.34 -8.10 2.57
N HIS A 164 -6.07 -6.87 2.14
CA HIS A 164 -4.94 -6.57 1.25
C HIS A 164 -4.48 -5.11 1.36
N PRO A 165 -3.26 -4.77 0.92
CA PRO A 165 -2.80 -3.38 0.90
C PRO A 165 -3.75 -2.47 0.09
N LEU A 166 -4.09 -1.29 0.62
CA LEU A 166 -4.95 -0.32 -0.07
C LEU A 166 -4.33 0.11 -1.42
N SER A 167 -2.99 0.10 -1.49
CA SER A 167 -2.22 0.43 -2.71
C SER A 167 -2.54 -0.42 -3.94
N TYR A 168 -3.22 -1.56 -3.79
CA TYR A 168 -3.71 -2.33 -4.94
C TYR A 168 -4.81 -1.60 -5.69
N LEU A 169 -5.61 -0.81 -4.99
CA LEU A 169 -6.72 -0.06 -5.55
C LEU A 169 -6.33 1.37 -5.90
N ILE A 170 -5.66 2.07 -4.98
CA ILE A 170 -5.46 3.54 -5.10
C ILE A 170 -4.32 3.94 -6.03
N LYS A 171 -3.45 3.00 -6.43
CA LYS A 171 -2.41 3.23 -7.44
C LYS A 171 -2.90 2.65 -8.77
N GLU A 172 -3.15 3.50 -9.76
CA GLU A 172 -3.72 3.07 -11.05
C GLU A 172 -2.93 1.95 -11.72
N ALA A 173 -1.59 2.02 -11.68
CA ALA A 173 -0.73 0.98 -12.22
C ALA A 173 -0.95 -0.38 -11.51
N ASN A 174 -1.18 -0.39 -10.20
CA ASN A 174 -1.47 -1.62 -9.46
C ASN A 174 -2.90 -2.11 -9.73
N PHE A 175 -3.85 -1.20 -9.78
CA PHE A 175 -5.26 -1.50 -10.08
C PHE A 175 -5.40 -2.20 -11.44
N LYS A 176 -4.67 -1.73 -12.46
CA LYS A 176 -4.65 -2.36 -13.79
C LYS A 176 -4.14 -3.80 -13.76
N ARG A 177 -3.25 -4.17 -12.84
CA ARG A 177 -2.72 -5.54 -12.69
C ARG A 177 -3.75 -6.54 -12.13
N LEU A 178 -4.86 -6.07 -11.59
CA LEU A 178 -5.95 -6.94 -11.12
C LEU A 178 -6.65 -7.68 -12.28
N CYS A 179 -6.49 -7.23 -13.52
CA CYS A 179 -7.03 -7.89 -14.73
C CYS A 179 -8.50 -8.27 -14.57
N ASP A 180 -8.86 -9.52 -14.85
CA ASP A 180 -10.24 -10.01 -14.81
C ASP A 180 -10.91 -9.86 -13.44
N PHE A 181 -10.13 -9.81 -12.35
CA PHE A 181 -10.70 -9.54 -11.03
C PHE A 181 -11.34 -8.14 -10.98
N LYS A 182 -10.65 -7.09 -11.44
CA LYS A 182 -11.27 -5.75 -11.47
C LYS A 182 -12.40 -5.66 -12.49
N ASP A 183 -12.39 -6.47 -13.55
CA ASP A 183 -13.41 -6.39 -14.61
C ASP A 183 -14.69 -7.18 -14.25
N ASN A 184 -14.63 -8.06 -13.26
CA ASN A 184 -15.74 -8.93 -12.88
C ASN A 184 -16.18 -8.80 -11.41
N TYR A 185 -15.56 -7.91 -10.64
CA TYR A 185 -15.93 -7.66 -9.24
C TYR A 185 -16.02 -6.17 -8.94
N LYS A 186 -16.97 -5.79 -8.08
CA LYS A 186 -17.09 -4.45 -7.50
C LYS A 186 -16.75 -4.50 -6.02
N LEU A 187 -15.94 -3.54 -5.57
CA LEU A 187 -15.77 -3.28 -4.15
C LEU A 187 -17.09 -2.71 -3.60
N ILE A 188 -17.72 -3.38 -2.64
CA ILE A 188 -18.99 -2.95 -2.05
C ILE A 188 -18.75 -2.25 -0.72
N LYS A 189 -17.74 -2.71 0.04
CA LYS A 189 -17.36 -2.11 1.31
C LYS A 189 -15.85 -2.19 1.50
N GLY A 190 -15.27 -1.13 2.06
CA GLY A 190 -13.85 -1.05 2.32
C GLY A 190 -13.56 -0.31 3.61
N GLU A 191 -12.92 -0.97 4.56
CA GLU A 191 -12.51 -0.37 5.83
C GLU A 191 -10.98 -0.40 5.96
N ILE A 192 -10.38 0.78 6.01
CA ILE A 192 -8.93 0.99 6.04
C ILE A 192 -8.43 0.92 7.48
N PHE A 193 -7.30 0.28 7.68
CA PHE A 193 -6.60 0.24 8.96
C PHE A 193 -5.09 0.28 8.78
N SER A 194 -4.38 0.64 9.85
CA SER A 194 -2.93 0.73 9.84
C SER A 194 -2.28 -0.65 9.87
N SER A 195 -1.25 -0.85 9.06
CA SER A 195 -0.41 -2.06 9.15
C SER A 195 0.23 -2.25 10.53
N ALA A 196 0.25 -1.22 11.39
CA ALA A 196 0.70 -1.32 12.77
C ALA A 196 -0.06 -2.36 13.62
N LEU A 197 -1.28 -2.74 13.23
CA LEU A 197 -2.05 -3.76 13.93
C LEU A 197 -1.46 -5.17 13.82
N PHE A 198 -0.67 -5.43 12.78
CA PHE A 198 0.03 -6.69 12.64
C PHE A 198 1.33 -6.68 13.44
N HIS A 199 1.55 -7.71 14.25
CA HIS A 199 2.80 -7.90 14.98
C HIS A 199 3.98 -8.08 14.02
N GLY A 200 5.12 -7.47 14.36
CA GLY A 200 6.35 -7.60 13.58
C GLY A 200 6.38 -6.76 12.29
N THR A 201 5.42 -5.87 12.08
CA THR A 201 5.49 -4.90 10.97
C THR A 201 6.58 -3.87 11.20
N GLY A 202 7.28 -3.49 10.12
CA GLY A 202 8.38 -2.52 10.17
C GLY A 202 7.99 -1.14 10.71
N THR A 203 8.98 -0.27 10.86
CA THR A 203 8.79 1.09 11.40
C THR A 203 7.89 1.96 10.52
N VAL A 204 7.92 1.74 9.21
CA VAL A 204 7.07 2.45 8.25
C VAL A 204 5.71 1.78 8.16
N LYS A 205 4.67 2.49 8.59
CA LYS A 205 3.28 2.03 8.54
C LYS A 205 2.63 2.41 7.21
N PHE A 206 1.63 1.65 6.80
CA PHE A 206 0.93 1.84 5.52
C PHE A 206 -0.52 1.34 5.64
N PRO A 207 -1.43 1.82 4.77
CA PRO A 207 -2.83 1.45 4.85
C PRO A 207 -3.09 0.06 4.25
N ILE A 208 -3.83 -0.75 5.01
CA ILE A 208 -4.38 -2.03 4.60
C ILE A 208 -5.91 -1.90 4.61
N LEU A 209 -6.59 -2.71 3.81
CA LEU A 209 -8.02 -2.68 3.62
C LEU A 209 -8.64 -4.02 4.02
N VAL A 210 -9.71 -4.02 4.81
CA VAL A 210 -10.70 -5.11 4.82
C VAL A 210 -11.67 -4.82 3.69
N ALA A 211 -11.66 -5.64 2.65
CA ALA A 211 -12.34 -5.35 1.40
C ALA A 211 -13.39 -6.42 1.09
N LEU A 212 -14.64 -6.01 0.97
CA LEU A 212 -15.74 -6.84 0.49
C LEU A 212 -16.01 -6.53 -0.97
N TYR A 213 -15.87 -7.55 -1.82
CA TYR A 213 -16.18 -7.50 -3.24
C TYR A 213 -17.33 -8.45 -3.56
N GLU A 214 -18.18 -8.02 -4.48
CA GLU A 214 -19.20 -8.86 -5.10
C GLU A 214 -18.90 -9.05 -6.58
N LYS A 215 -19.20 -10.25 -7.08
CA LYS A 215 -19.11 -10.54 -8.50
C LYS A 215 -20.18 -9.76 -9.27
N THR A 216 -19.79 -9.07 -10.33
CA THR A 216 -20.69 -8.30 -11.20
C THR A 216 -20.26 -8.41 -12.67
N LEU A 217 -21.15 -8.03 -13.60
CA LEU A 217 -20.84 -8.00 -15.04
C LEU A 217 -20.03 -6.79 -15.50
N SER A 218 -19.91 -5.74 -14.66
CA SER A 218 -19.32 -4.46 -15.06
C SER A 218 -18.01 -4.13 -14.32
N GLY A 219 -17.67 -4.93 -13.30
CA GLY A 219 -16.46 -4.73 -12.52
C GLY A 219 -16.34 -3.33 -11.92
N MET A 220 -15.11 -2.91 -11.67
CA MET A 220 -14.74 -1.61 -11.17
C MET A 220 -13.80 -0.90 -12.16
N THR A 221 -13.99 0.40 -12.31
CA THR A 221 -13.05 1.29 -13.02
C THR A 221 -12.14 1.99 -12.02
N PHE A 222 -11.03 2.57 -12.47
CA PHE A 222 -10.18 3.35 -11.56
C PHE A 222 -10.90 4.63 -11.09
N ASP A 223 -11.72 5.24 -11.93
CA ASP A 223 -12.56 6.39 -11.54
C ASP A 223 -13.57 6.02 -10.45
N TYR A 224 -14.16 4.82 -10.53
CA TYR A 224 -14.99 4.28 -9.45
C TYR A 224 -14.22 4.21 -8.12
N ILE A 225 -13.02 3.64 -8.13
CA ILE A 225 -12.15 3.58 -6.94
C ILE A 225 -11.76 4.97 -6.43
N ARG A 226 -11.51 5.93 -7.33
CA ARG A 226 -11.17 7.30 -6.94
C ARG A 226 -12.27 7.96 -6.11
N LYS A 227 -13.52 7.66 -6.43
CA LYS A 227 -14.72 8.23 -5.80
C LYS A 227 -15.29 7.34 -4.70
N PHE A 228 -14.74 6.14 -4.51
CA PHE A 228 -15.19 5.21 -3.48
C PHE A 228 -14.88 5.77 -2.09
N GLN A 229 -15.85 5.67 -1.20
CA GLN A 229 -15.75 6.10 0.18
C GLN A 229 -15.29 4.93 1.04
N PHE A 230 -14.08 5.03 1.55
CA PHE A 230 -13.51 4.05 2.46
C PHE A 230 -13.71 4.49 3.91
N ASP A 231 -14.23 3.61 4.75
CA ASP A 231 -14.29 3.82 6.19
C ASP A 231 -12.87 3.71 6.77
N VAL A 232 -12.56 4.44 7.84
CA VAL A 232 -11.32 4.28 8.59
C VAL A 232 -11.64 3.60 9.92
N LEU A 233 -11.04 2.43 10.17
CA LEU A 233 -11.27 1.63 11.38
C LEU A 233 -11.00 2.47 12.63
N ASP A 234 -11.88 2.33 13.63
CA ASP A 234 -11.84 3.06 14.90
C ASP A 234 -11.96 4.59 14.76
N SER A 235 -12.49 5.08 13.63
CA SER A 235 -12.65 6.50 13.33
C SER A 235 -13.99 6.80 12.66
N SER A 236 -14.50 8.01 12.83
CA SER A 236 -15.62 8.53 12.02
C SER A 236 -15.14 9.12 10.68
N ARG A 237 -13.84 9.07 10.41
CA ARG A 237 -13.24 9.60 9.20
C ARG A 237 -13.52 8.69 8.02
N GLU A 238 -13.78 9.32 6.89
CA GLU A 238 -13.86 8.68 5.58
C GLU A 238 -12.64 9.08 4.75
N PHE A 239 -12.20 8.18 3.87
CA PHE A 239 -11.15 8.43 2.91
C PHE A 239 -11.71 8.31 1.49
N ILE A 240 -11.64 9.39 0.71
CA ILE A 240 -12.02 9.40 -0.70
C ILE A 240 -10.82 9.87 -1.52
N LEU A 241 -10.29 9.01 -2.38
CA LEU A 241 -9.04 9.28 -3.10
C LEU A 241 -9.10 10.54 -3.97
N SER A 242 -10.26 10.87 -4.57
CA SER A 242 -10.43 12.05 -5.42
C SER A 242 -10.36 13.38 -4.69
N GLU A 243 -10.49 13.39 -3.36
CA GLU A 243 -10.37 14.62 -2.55
C GLU A 243 -8.92 15.08 -2.42
N TYR A 244 -7.97 14.17 -2.65
CA TYR A 244 -6.55 14.46 -2.51
C TYR A 244 -5.92 14.83 -3.86
N LYS A 245 -5.20 15.96 -3.87
CA LYS A 245 -4.30 16.33 -4.96
C LYS A 245 -2.89 15.90 -4.62
N THR A 246 -2.23 15.28 -5.60
CA THR A 246 -0.87 14.76 -5.44
C THR A 246 0.11 15.44 -6.39
N THR A 247 1.40 15.22 -6.17
CA THR A 247 2.47 15.73 -7.03
C THR A 247 2.59 14.99 -8.38
N ASP A 248 1.70 14.03 -8.67
CA ASP A 248 1.66 13.35 -9.98
C ASP A 248 1.46 14.35 -11.12
N GLY A 249 2.33 14.29 -12.14
CA GLY A 249 2.33 15.24 -13.26
C GLY A 249 2.82 16.65 -12.92
N TYR A 250 3.09 16.95 -11.65
CA TYR A 250 3.54 18.27 -11.19
C TYR A 250 5.03 18.29 -10.80
N ILE A 251 5.51 17.27 -10.09
CA ILE A 251 6.92 17.13 -9.70
C ILE A 251 7.44 15.79 -10.21
N ASP A 252 8.58 15.81 -10.90
CA ASP A 252 9.22 14.60 -11.38
C ASP A 252 9.72 13.74 -10.21
N LYS A 253 9.45 12.44 -10.35
CA LYS A 253 9.66 11.45 -9.29
C LYS A 253 10.83 10.54 -9.54
N TYR A 254 11.21 10.42 -10.81
CA TYR A 254 12.15 9.43 -11.30
C TYR A 254 13.32 10.12 -12.00
N PRO A 255 14.46 9.42 -12.14
CA PRO A 255 15.59 9.93 -12.88
C PRO A 255 15.22 10.35 -14.31
N PRO A 256 15.94 11.32 -14.90
CA PRO A 256 15.70 11.80 -16.25
C PRO A 256 15.72 10.66 -17.28
N ARG A 257 14.76 10.63 -18.21
CA ARG A 257 14.68 9.68 -19.33
C ARG A 257 15.74 9.99 -20.39
N LYS A 258 15.92 9.11 -21.38
CA LYS A 258 17.03 9.15 -22.36
C LYS A 258 17.30 10.54 -22.95
N ASN A 259 16.25 11.31 -23.25
CA ASN A 259 16.34 12.60 -23.92
C ASN A 259 16.29 13.81 -22.96
N ASP A 260 16.21 13.57 -21.65
CA ASP A 260 16.14 14.63 -20.64
C ASP A 260 17.55 15.05 -20.21
N ILE A 261 17.67 16.26 -19.65
CA ILE A 261 18.91 16.77 -19.05
C ILE A 261 19.39 15.78 -17.98
N LYS A 262 20.65 15.36 -18.08
CA LYS A 262 21.25 14.33 -17.21
C LYS A 262 22.09 14.88 -16.07
N GLU A 263 22.56 16.10 -16.22
CA GLU A 263 23.42 16.78 -15.25
C GLU A 263 22.72 18.03 -14.75
N SER A 264 22.78 18.26 -13.43
CA SER A 264 22.24 19.49 -12.87
C SER A 264 23.12 20.68 -13.24
N PRO A 265 22.56 21.76 -13.82
CA PRO A 265 23.31 22.99 -14.12
C PRO A 265 23.79 23.72 -12.86
N ILE A 266 23.19 23.41 -11.70
CA ILE A 266 23.56 23.97 -10.40
C ILE A 266 24.28 22.94 -9.51
N GLY A 267 24.63 21.76 -10.04
CA GLY A 267 25.30 20.69 -9.30
C GLY A 267 24.48 20.11 -8.16
N LEU A 268 23.15 20.22 -8.22
CA LEU A 268 22.23 19.78 -7.17
C LEU A 268 21.27 18.71 -7.70
N TYR A 269 21.09 17.67 -6.91
CA TYR A 269 20.24 16.53 -7.22
C TYR A 269 19.23 16.29 -6.10
N TYR A 270 18.15 15.56 -6.39
CA TYR A 270 17.19 15.09 -5.39
C TYR A 270 17.01 13.57 -5.52
N TYR A 271 16.87 12.82 -4.43
CA TYR A 271 16.68 11.37 -4.54
C TYR A 271 15.26 11.04 -5.02
N THR A 272 15.11 10.04 -5.89
CA THR A 272 13.80 9.57 -6.36
C THR A 272 12.84 9.24 -5.23
N PHE A 273 11.54 9.45 -5.45
CA PHE A 273 10.49 9.08 -4.50
C PHE A 273 9.29 8.55 -5.28
N ARG A 274 8.72 7.45 -4.79
CA ARG A 274 7.53 6.80 -5.37
C ARG A 274 6.24 7.32 -4.72
N ASP A 275 6.25 7.39 -3.41
CA ASP A 275 5.14 7.79 -2.53
C ASP A 275 5.67 8.47 -1.24
N PHE A 276 4.78 8.90 -0.35
CA PHE A 276 5.13 9.53 0.92
C PHE A 276 6.11 8.71 1.75
N ASN A 277 5.89 7.40 1.86
CA ASN A 277 6.77 6.53 2.64
C ASN A 277 8.19 6.55 2.09
N SER A 278 8.36 6.47 0.77
CA SER A 278 9.68 6.61 0.15
C SER A 278 10.28 8.01 0.31
N LEU A 279 9.47 9.09 0.23
CA LEU A 279 9.94 10.46 0.46
C LEU A 279 10.46 10.64 1.89
N LYS A 280 9.76 10.10 2.88
CA LYS A 280 10.16 10.15 4.31
C LYS A 280 11.43 9.34 4.57
N LYS A 281 11.63 8.20 3.89
CA LYS A 281 12.84 7.36 4.03
C LYS A 281 14.06 7.94 3.30
N ASN A 282 13.89 8.38 2.07
CA ASN A 282 15.01 8.68 1.17
C ASN A 282 15.70 10.01 1.50
N THR A 283 16.96 10.15 1.10
CA THR A 283 17.68 11.43 1.16
C THR A 283 16.93 12.49 0.35
N SER A 284 16.96 13.75 0.82
CA SER A 284 16.40 14.88 0.06
C SER A 284 17.36 15.34 -1.05
N PHE A 285 17.99 16.50 -0.89
CA PHE A 285 19.04 16.99 -1.78
C PHE A 285 20.32 16.13 -1.72
N MET A 286 21.12 16.18 -2.79
CA MET A 286 22.43 15.54 -2.90
C MET A 286 23.36 16.37 -3.79
N LEU A 287 24.66 16.35 -3.50
CA LEU A 287 25.70 17.03 -4.29
C LEU A 287 26.34 16.12 -5.34
N ILE A 288 26.19 14.81 -5.19
CA ILE A 288 26.77 13.80 -6.08
C ILE A 288 25.63 13.15 -6.86
N LYS A 289 25.80 13.08 -8.19
CA LYS A 289 24.86 12.38 -9.07
C LYS A 289 24.81 10.90 -8.69
N HIS A 290 23.60 10.34 -8.69
CA HIS A 290 23.35 8.94 -8.36
C HIS A 290 22.44 8.33 -9.45
N PRO A 291 22.48 7.01 -9.76
CA PRO A 291 21.56 6.42 -10.73
C PRO A 291 20.07 6.72 -10.46
N ASN A 292 19.72 6.90 -9.18
CA ASN A 292 18.39 7.26 -8.71
C ASN A 292 18.18 8.77 -8.47
N SER A 293 19.05 9.64 -8.99
CA SER A 293 18.92 11.08 -8.82
C SER A 293 18.00 11.72 -9.84
N ILE A 294 17.16 12.62 -9.36
CA ILE A 294 16.41 13.59 -10.14
C ILE A 294 17.26 14.86 -10.28
N VAL A 295 17.23 15.46 -11.47
CA VAL A 295 17.97 16.69 -11.79
C VAL A 295 17.24 17.91 -11.24
N VAL A 296 17.93 18.72 -10.43
CA VAL A 296 17.44 19.99 -9.93
C VAL A 296 18.06 21.13 -10.74
N THR A 297 17.23 22.04 -11.24
CA THR A 297 17.60 23.29 -11.92
C THR A 297 17.17 24.49 -11.08
N LEU A 298 17.55 25.70 -11.47
CA LEU A 298 17.06 26.90 -10.78
C LEU A 298 15.55 27.03 -10.90
N GLU A 299 14.96 26.64 -12.03
CA GLU A 299 13.54 26.78 -12.31
C GLU A 299 12.70 25.83 -11.45
N ASN A 300 13.15 24.58 -11.28
CA ASN A 300 12.37 23.54 -10.61
C ASN A 300 12.72 23.37 -9.11
N PHE A 301 13.72 24.07 -8.60
CA PHE A 301 14.21 23.95 -7.23
C PHE A 301 13.10 24.08 -6.18
N TYR A 302 12.19 25.05 -6.33
CA TYR A 302 11.08 25.26 -5.39
C TYR A 302 10.18 24.03 -5.20
N LYS A 303 10.04 23.18 -6.22
CA LYS A 303 9.25 21.93 -6.14
C LYS A 303 9.91 20.94 -5.18
N TYR A 304 11.24 20.81 -5.25
CA TYR A 304 11.98 19.93 -4.35
C TYR A 304 12.17 20.54 -2.96
N ALA A 305 12.20 21.87 -2.85
CA ALA A 305 12.14 22.58 -1.59
C ALA A 305 10.79 22.35 -0.87
N TYR A 306 9.69 22.37 -1.62
CA TYR A 306 8.36 21.97 -1.12
C TYR A 306 8.36 20.52 -0.62
N LEU A 307 8.87 19.57 -1.40
CA LEU A 307 8.97 18.16 -0.98
C LEU A 307 9.82 17.98 0.29
N TYR A 308 10.91 18.72 0.41
CA TYR A 308 11.73 18.72 1.63
C TYR A 308 10.95 19.26 2.84
N SER A 309 10.16 20.31 2.64
CA SER A 309 9.29 20.88 3.68
C SER A 309 8.21 19.88 4.11
N LEU A 310 7.54 19.24 3.15
CA LEU A 310 6.56 18.18 3.40
C LEU A 310 7.20 16.97 4.11
N LYS A 311 8.41 16.56 3.70
CA LYS A 311 9.19 15.50 4.35
C LYS A 311 9.48 15.84 5.82
N SER A 312 9.80 17.09 6.12
CA SER A 312 10.26 17.50 7.45
C SER A 312 9.12 17.86 8.39
N LEU A 313 8.02 18.41 7.87
CA LEU A 313 7.01 19.11 8.69
C LEU A 313 5.61 18.49 8.63
N PHE A 314 5.27 17.69 7.62
CA PHE A 314 3.96 17.04 7.53
C PHE A 314 3.92 15.81 8.44
N ASN A 315 3.18 15.91 9.54
CA ASN A 315 3.03 14.84 10.52
C ASN A 315 1.62 14.86 11.17
N PRO A 316 0.55 14.66 10.38
CA PRO A 316 -0.77 14.46 10.96
C PRO A 316 -0.79 13.17 11.79
N GLU A 317 -1.75 13.05 12.70
CA GLU A 317 -1.93 11.86 13.55
C GLU A 317 -2.03 10.58 12.71
N ASP A 318 -2.80 10.63 11.62
CA ASP A 318 -3.01 9.53 10.68
C ASP A 318 -2.03 9.54 9.48
N ALA A 319 -0.77 9.97 9.67
CA ALA A 319 0.20 10.04 8.57
C ALA A 319 0.35 8.74 7.78
N TRP A 320 0.12 7.59 8.43
CA TRP A 320 0.14 6.26 7.82
C TRP A 320 -0.89 6.10 6.69
N LEU A 321 -2.03 6.78 6.75
CA LEU A 321 -3.12 6.69 5.77
C LEU A 321 -2.68 7.16 4.38
N TYR A 322 -1.78 8.14 4.33
CA TYR A 322 -1.27 8.72 3.09
C TYR A 322 0.03 8.07 2.63
N GLY A 323 0.59 7.13 3.38
CA GLY A 323 1.94 6.59 3.15
C GLY A 323 2.15 6.00 1.75
N ASN A 324 1.09 5.47 1.14
CA ASN A 324 1.12 4.93 -0.23
C ASN A 324 0.65 5.92 -1.31
N LEU A 325 0.24 7.12 -0.95
CA LEU A 325 -0.03 8.18 -1.91
C LEU A 325 1.27 8.81 -2.37
N SER A 326 1.27 9.26 -3.61
CA SER A 326 2.15 10.34 -4.04
C SER A 326 2.05 11.53 -3.08
N PRO A 327 3.14 12.28 -2.83
CA PRO A 327 3.11 13.46 -1.97
C PRO A 327 1.91 14.38 -2.26
N LEU A 328 1.21 14.81 -1.21
CA LEU A 328 0.06 15.71 -1.32
C LEU A 328 0.53 17.11 -1.72
N VAL A 329 -0.31 17.87 -2.42
CA VAL A 329 0.02 19.22 -2.86
C VAL A 329 -1.19 20.09 -3.14
N ASP A 330 -1.14 21.35 -2.72
CA ASP A 330 -1.90 22.43 -3.35
C ASP A 330 -0.99 23.15 -4.34
N MET A 331 -1.13 22.83 -5.63
CA MET A 331 -0.26 23.38 -6.68
C MET A 331 -0.36 24.90 -6.76
N LYS A 332 -1.57 25.47 -6.58
CA LYS A 332 -1.75 26.93 -6.65
C LYS A 332 -1.01 27.61 -5.51
N GLU A 333 -1.05 27.01 -4.32
CA GLU A 333 -0.34 27.52 -3.15
C GLU A 333 1.19 27.44 -3.35
N VAL A 334 1.70 26.30 -3.81
CA VAL A 334 3.14 26.11 -4.04
C VAL A 334 3.67 27.06 -5.12
N GLU A 335 2.91 27.29 -6.20
CA GLU A 335 3.30 28.25 -7.24
C GLU A 335 3.30 29.70 -6.73
N ARG A 336 2.35 30.08 -5.87
CA ARG A 336 2.28 31.44 -5.33
C ARG A 336 3.38 31.72 -4.32
N ASP A 337 3.70 30.74 -3.48
CA ASP A 337 4.52 30.93 -2.28
C ASP A 337 5.88 30.22 -2.38
N LYS A 338 6.47 30.18 -3.58
CA LYS A 338 7.77 29.51 -3.85
C LYS A 338 8.85 29.95 -2.86
N GLU A 339 8.94 31.26 -2.62
CA GLU A 339 9.95 31.90 -1.77
C GLU A 339 9.96 31.30 -0.35
N LEU A 340 8.77 30.94 0.18
CA LEU A 340 8.62 30.35 1.51
C LEU A 340 9.32 29.00 1.60
N TYR A 341 9.05 28.11 0.65
CA TYR A 341 9.61 26.76 0.61
C TYR A 341 11.11 26.78 0.31
N VAL A 342 11.53 27.66 -0.60
CA VAL A 342 12.95 27.89 -0.91
C VAL A 342 13.71 28.40 0.29
N SER A 343 13.17 29.39 0.99
CA SER A 343 13.78 29.94 2.21
C SER A 343 13.94 28.88 3.29
N TYR A 344 12.89 28.07 3.53
CA TYR A 344 12.96 26.98 4.50
C TYR A 344 14.05 25.97 4.14
N ALA A 345 14.10 25.53 2.88
CA ALA A 345 15.08 24.54 2.43
C ALA A 345 16.53 25.05 2.58
N ILE A 346 16.83 26.27 2.13
CA ILE A 346 18.18 26.86 2.25
C ILE A 346 18.61 26.98 3.72
N LYS A 347 17.71 27.40 4.61
CA LYS A 347 18.03 27.65 6.02
C LYS A 347 18.18 26.36 6.85
N THR A 348 17.41 25.32 6.53
CA THR A 348 17.30 24.15 7.41
C THR A 348 17.96 22.88 6.85
N ASN A 349 18.12 22.75 5.53
CA ASN A 349 18.80 21.57 4.97
C ASN A 349 20.32 21.70 5.06
N ARG A 350 20.97 20.72 5.70
CA ARG A 350 22.43 20.71 5.93
C ARG A 350 23.27 20.91 4.66
N ILE A 351 22.78 20.44 3.51
CA ILE A 351 23.55 20.50 2.26
C ILE A 351 23.85 21.94 1.85
N PHE A 352 22.97 22.90 2.16
CA PHE A 352 23.23 24.30 1.82
C PHE A 352 24.27 24.97 2.73
N ARG A 353 24.69 24.30 3.81
CA ARG A 353 25.85 24.70 4.62
C ARG A 353 27.17 24.11 4.10
N GLU A 354 27.08 23.00 3.36
CA GLU A 354 28.23 22.23 2.86
C GLU A 354 28.59 22.60 1.41
N ILE A 355 27.60 23.04 0.63
CA ILE A 355 27.77 23.42 -0.77
C ILE A 355 28.50 24.77 -0.89
N LYS A 356 29.18 25.03 -2.02
CA LYS A 356 29.78 26.33 -2.33
C LYS A 356 28.77 27.46 -2.12
N ASN A 357 29.12 28.47 -1.32
CA ASN A 357 28.25 29.62 -0.98
C ASN A 357 27.57 30.27 -2.19
N SER A 358 28.23 30.25 -3.36
CA SER A 358 27.68 30.79 -4.60
C SER A 358 26.44 30.08 -5.13
N ILE A 359 26.12 28.86 -4.70
CA ILE A 359 24.90 28.15 -5.14
C ILE A 359 23.66 28.59 -4.34
N PRO A 360 23.65 28.57 -2.99
CA PRO A 360 22.59 29.17 -2.20
C PRO A 360 22.30 30.62 -2.59
N GLU A 361 23.32 31.44 -2.83
CA GLU A 361 23.17 32.82 -3.31
C GLU A 361 22.48 32.90 -4.68
N LYS A 362 22.86 32.04 -5.63
CA LYS A 362 22.21 31.95 -6.95
C LYS A 362 20.73 31.59 -6.83
N ILE A 363 20.40 30.59 -6.01
CA ILE A 363 19.01 30.17 -5.77
C ILE A 363 18.24 31.30 -5.11
N ALA A 364 18.80 31.90 -4.05
CA ALA A 364 18.18 33.00 -3.33
C ALA A 364 17.91 34.20 -4.24
N LYS A 365 18.87 34.57 -5.09
CA LYS A 365 18.69 35.63 -6.09
C LYS A 365 17.61 35.29 -7.11
N PHE A 366 17.56 34.04 -7.60
CA PHE A 366 16.56 33.61 -8.58
C PHE A 366 15.13 33.68 -8.04
N TYR A 367 14.93 33.36 -6.75
CA TYR A 367 13.62 33.40 -6.08
C TYR A 367 13.40 34.61 -5.19
N ASN A 368 14.25 35.64 -5.25
CA ASN A 368 14.14 36.85 -4.41
C ASN A 368 14.06 36.57 -2.88
N VAL A 369 14.78 35.55 -2.40
CA VAL A 369 14.83 35.14 -0.99
C VAL A 369 16.02 35.79 -0.28
N LYS A 370 15.82 36.25 0.97
CA LYS A 370 16.91 36.75 1.83
C LYS A 370 17.50 35.62 2.69
N ILE A 371 18.84 35.47 2.66
CA ILE A 371 19.55 34.38 3.37
C ILE A 371 19.81 34.73 4.86
N ASP A 372 20.05 36.01 5.18
CA ASP A 372 20.73 36.40 6.43
C ASP A 372 19.88 36.43 7.72
N ASN A 373 18.56 36.19 7.62
CA ASN A 373 17.68 36.18 8.80
C ASN A 373 17.49 34.75 9.35
N VAL A 374 18.43 34.30 10.18
CA VAL A 374 18.35 33.05 10.94
C VAL A 374 17.18 33.08 11.95
N ASN A 375 16.81 34.26 12.47
CA ASN A 375 15.73 34.47 13.45
C ASN A 375 14.29 34.30 12.90
N ASP A 376 14.13 33.82 11.66
CA ASP A 376 12.83 33.69 10.98
C ASP A 376 12.42 32.23 10.67
N VAL A 377 13.26 31.25 11.03
CA VAL A 377 12.99 29.83 10.70
C VAL A 377 11.73 29.31 11.39
N ASP A 378 11.54 29.60 12.68
CA ASP A 378 10.36 29.14 13.43
C ASP A 378 9.06 29.72 12.87
N ARG A 379 9.09 30.98 12.44
CA ARG A 379 7.95 31.64 11.80
C ARG A 379 7.64 30.99 10.46
N VAL A 380 8.65 30.80 9.61
CA VAL A 380 8.50 30.11 8.32
C VAL A 380 7.95 28.69 8.52
N GLU A 381 8.49 27.94 9.47
CA GLU A 381 8.04 26.59 9.80
C GLU A 381 6.59 26.56 10.26
N LYS A 382 6.17 27.49 11.14
CA LYS A 382 4.79 27.60 11.60
C LYS A 382 3.82 27.87 10.44
N ILE A 383 4.20 28.74 9.51
CA ILE A 383 3.40 29.05 8.32
C ILE A 383 3.28 27.80 7.43
N ILE A 384 4.40 27.10 7.17
CA ILE A 384 4.39 25.88 6.37
C ILE A 384 3.55 24.79 7.03
N LYS A 385 3.71 24.54 8.34
CA LYS A 385 2.90 23.55 9.08
C LYS A 385 1.41 23.84 8.96
N ASN A 386 0.98 25.09 9.09
CA ASN A 386 -0.42 25.48 8.91
C ASN A 386 -0.95 25.15 7.50
N ARG A 387 -0.15 25.44 6.47
CA ARG A 387 -0.50 25.14 5.07
C ARG A 387 -0.59 23.64 4.80
N LEU A 388 0.43 22.89 5.25
CA LEU A 388 0.47 21.44 5.10
C LEU A 388 -0.67 20.74 5.86
N GLY A 389 -1.11 21.32 6.98
CA GLY A 389 -2.27 20.82 7.73
C GLY A 389 -3.59 20.91 6.98
N LYS A 390 -3.71 21.79 5.96
CA LYS A 390 -4.92 21.91 5.12
C LYS A 390 -4.98 20.89 3.98
N LEU A 391 -3.96 20.06 3.83
CA LEU A 391 -3.93 19.01 2.82
C LEU A 391 -4.79 17.80 3.19
N VAL A 392 -5.26 17.71 4.45
CA VAL A 392 -5.86 16.51 5.05
C VAL A 392 -7.06 16.78 5.94
#